data_AF-A0A059FNC2-F1
#
_entry.id   AF-A0A059FNC2-F1
#
_cell.length_a   1.000
_cell.length_b   1.000
_cell.length_c   1.000
_cell.angle_alpha   90.00
_cell.angle_beta   90.00
_cell.angle_gamma   90.00
#
_symmetry.space_group_name_H-M   'P 1'
#
loop_
_entity.id
_entity.type
_entity.pdbx_description
1 polymer ?
#
loop_
_entity_poly.entity_id
_entity_poly.type
_entity_poly.pdbx_seq_one_letter_code
_entity_poly.pdbx_strand_id
1 'polypeptide(L)'
;MAREVDERKKRAALRKLRRAALLAEQGLGPPLSDWEREFLEEVEGRIEKFGSAFADPMKGSDGEALSSLQQAKLREIDKKARGKPTRGFQNRKPMGMKRKPPLRDQEPDDMPDPPDAEDAPLSPPARSKPALVPASSLSPPEPGKITRLRQTKPKLTVIEGGSKKTEN
;
A
#
# COMPACT_ATOMS: atom_id res chain seq x y z
N MET A 1 8.21 32.78 -12.69
CA MET A 1 8.66 32.80 -11.29
C MET A 1 9.28 31.44 -10.97
N ALA A 2 10.50 31.41 -10.45
CA ALA A 2 11.10 30.18 -9.94
C ALA A 2 10.36 29.79 -8.65
N ARG A 3 9.94 28.52 -8.52
CA ARG A 3 9.33 28.04 -7.28
C ARG A 3 10.45 27.69 -6.29
N GLU A 4 10.23 27.97 -5.02
CA GLU A 4 11.03 27.39 -3.95
C GLU A 4 10.71 25.89 -3.86
N VAL A 5 11.50 25.10 -4.59
CA VAL A 5 11.44 23.64 -4.50
C VAL A 5 12.52 23.19 -3.54
N ASP A 6 12.19 22.25 -2.66
CA ASP A 6 13.18 21.66 -1.76
C ASP A 6 14.37 21.12 -2.56
N GLU A 7 15.57 21.63 -2.32
CA GLU A 7 16.81 21.19 -3.00
C GLU A 7 17.02 19.67 -2.86
N ARG A 8 16.60 19.10 -1.74
CA ARG A 8 16.61 17.66 -1.49
C ARG A 8 15.73 16.90 -2.49
N LYS A 9 14.52 17.43 -2.77
CA LYS A 9 13.59 16.83 -3.73
C LYS A 9 14.04 17.07 -5.17
N LYS A 10 14.64 18.23 -5.47
CA LYS A 10 15.33 18.49 -6.75
C LYS A 10 16.40 17.44 -7.01
N ARG A 11 17.34 17.24 -6.08
CA ARG A 11 18.41 16.25 -6.21
C ARG A 11 17.87 14.82 -6.30
N ALA A 12 16.83 14.49 -5.55
CA ALA A 12 16.19 13.18 -5.62
C ALA A 12 15.52 12.93 -6.98
N ALA A 13 14.88 13.96 -7.57
CA ALA A 13 14.29 13.87 -8.89
C ALA A 13 15.36 13.69 -9.99
N LEU A 14 16.43 14.48 -9.97
CA LEU A 14 17.56 14.32 -10.90
C LEU A 14 18.18 12.92 -10.82
N ARG A 15 18.35 12.38 -9.60
CA ARG A 15 18.81 10.99 -9.41
C ARG A 15 17.88 9.96 -10.03
N LYS A 16 16.56 10.16 -9.96
CA LYS A 16 15.58 9.25 -10.57
C LYS A 16 15.64 9.32 -12.10
N LEU A 17 15.74 10.51 -12.67
CA LEU A 17 15.86 10.72 -14.12
C LEU A 17 17.10 10.04 -14.68
N ARG A 18 18.26 10.30 -14.08
CA ARG A 18 19.53 9.67 -14.48
C ARG A 18 19.49 8.16 -14.32
N ARG A 19 18.85 7.66 -13.25
CA ARG A 19 18.68 6.21 -13.06
C ARG A 19 17.78 5.60 -14.13
N ALA A 20 16.69 6.27 -14.50
CA ALA A 20 15.81 5.81 -15.56
C ALA A 20 16.52 5.79 -16.92
N ALA A 21 17.31 6.82 -17.23
CA ALA A 21 18.15 6.87 -18.43
C ALA A 21 19.15 5.72 -18.47
N LEU A 22 19.92 5.50 -17.39
CA LEU A 22 20.87 4.39 -17.30
C LEU A 22 20.20 3.02 -17.42
N LEU A 23 19.03 2.83 -16.80
CA LEU A 23 18.28 1.58 -16.93
C LEU A 23 17.75 1.37 -18.35
N ALA A 24 17.39 2.45 -19.04
CA ALA A 24 16.99 2.40 -20.44
C ALA A 24 18.18 2.02 -21.34
N GLU A 25 19.37 2.58 -21.09
CA GLU A 25 20.62 2.22 -21.79
C GLU A 25 21.06 0.78 -21.52
N GLN A 26 20.85 0.27 -20.30
CA GLN A 26 21.15 -1.11 -19.95
C GLN A 26 20.35 -2.15 -20.75
N GLY A 27 19.29 -1.74 -21.48
CA GLY A 27 18.67 -2.58 -22.51
C GLY A 27 17.99 -3.85 -22.01
N LEU A 28 17.63 -3.90 -20.72
CA LEU A 28 16.94 -5.06 -20.11
C LEU A 28 15.49 -5.23 -20.59
N GLY A 29 14.95 -4.25 -21.32
CA GLY A 29 13.61 -4.27 -21.86
C GLY A 29 13.53 -3.62 -23.24
N PRO A 30 12.30 -3.49 -23.80
CA PRO A 30 12.10 -2.88 -25.10
C PRO A 30 12.72 -1.47 -25.17
N PRO A 31 13.26 -1.06 -26.34
CA PRO A 31 13.90 0.23 -26.48
C PRO A 31 12.95 1.35 -26.08
N LEU A 32 13.52 2.37 -25.42
CA LEU A 32 12.78 3.56 -25.04
C LEU A 32 12.23 4.25 -26.30
N SER A 33 11.02 4.76 -26.24
CA SER A 33 10.46 5.51 -27.37
C SER A 33 11.20 6.84 -27.54
N ASP A 34 11.23 7.41 -28.75
CA ASP A 34 11.90 8.68 -29.02
C ASP A 34 11.38 9.80 -28.12
N TRP A 35 10.06 9.87 -27.93
CA TRP A 35 9.45 10.85 -27.03
C TRP A 35 9.81 10.61 -25.55
N GLU A 36 10.03 9.36 -25.15
CA GLU A 36 10.38 9.02 -23.78
C GLU A 36 11.83 9.42 -23.46
N ARG A 37 12.72 9.41 -24.46
CA ARG A 37 14.08 9.99 -24.36
C ARG A 37 14.01 11.50 -24.22
N GLU A 38 13.29 12.15 -25.12
CA GLU A 38 13.08 13.61 -25.09
C GLU A 38 12.44 14.07 -23.77
N PHE A 39 11.48 13.30 -23.24
CA PHE A 39 10.86 13.56 -21.95
C PHE A 39 11.89 13.58 -20.80
N LEU A 40 12.84 12.64 -20.77
CA LEU A 40 13.85 12.60 -19.70
C LEU A 40 14.76 13.83 -19.77
N GLU A 41 15.20 14.21 -20.97
CA GLU A 41 16.08 15.36 -21.21
C GLU A 41 15.37 16.69 -20.91
N GLU A 42 14.15 16.89 -21.40
CA GLU A 42 13.37 18.11 -21.17
C GLU A 42 13.05 18.32 -19.68
N VAL A 43 12.65 17.24 -18.99
CA VAL A 43 12.34 17.28 -17.56
C VAL A 43 13.60 17.53 -16.73
N GLU A 44 14.74 16.94 -17.09
CA GLU A 44 16.02 17.24 -16.44
C GLU A 44 16.39 18.72 -16.61
N GLY A 45 16.38 19.23 -17.84
CA GLY A 45 16.69 20.65 -18.11
C GLY A 45 15.76 21.63 -17.40
N ARG A 46 14.46 21.30 -17.28
CA ARG A 46 13.50 22.15 -16.57
C ARG A 46 13.75 22.16 -15.05
N ILE A 47 14.08 21.02 -14.46
CA ILE A 47 14.42 20.93 -13.03
C ILE A 47 15.73 21.66 -12.73
N GLU A 48 16.71 21.57 -13.63
CA GLU A 48 17.97 22.30 -13.48
C GLU A 48 17.74 23.81 -13.51
N LYS A 49 17.00 24.31 -14.51
CA LYS A 49 16.74 25.74 -14.72
C LYS A 49 15.78 26.37 -13.70
N PHE A 50 14.69 25.68 -13.34
CA PHE A 50 13.61 26.27 -12.55
C PHE A 50 13.40 25.60 -11.18
N GLY A 51 14.12 24.53 -10.87
CA GLY A 51 13.94 23.74 -9.66
C GLY A 51 12.76 22.76 -9.73
N SER A 52 11.71 23.07 -10.50
CA SER A 52 10.54 22.21 -10.73
C SER A 52 10.29 21.96 -12.22
N ALA A 53 9.89 20.73 -12.55
CA ALA A 53 9.45 20.34 -13.88
C ALA A 53 8.02 20.79 -14.24
N PHE A 54 7.31 21.47 -13.34
CA PHE A 54 5.93 21.90 -13.57
C PHE A 54 5.65 23.25 -12.92
N ALA A 55 4.75 24.04 -13.50
CA ALA A 55 4.41 25.39 -13.01
C ALA A 55 3.11 25.43 -12.18
N ASP A 56 2.20 24.47 -12.39
CA ASP A 56 0.85 24.46 -11.80
C ASP A 56 0.81 23.71 -10.46
N PRO A 57 0.43 24.35 -9.34
CA PRO A 57 0.20 23.71 -8.04
C PRO A 57 -0.83 22.57 -8.05
N MET A 58 -1.81 22.58 -8.96
CA MET A 58 -2.83 21.52 -9.02
C MET A 58 -2.26 20.19 -9.54
N LYS A 59 -1.07 20.19 -10.15
CA LYS A 59 -0.44 19.00 -10.74
C LYS A 59 0.47 18.25 -9.76
N GLY A 60 0.75 18.79 -8.58
CA GLY A 60 1.62 18.18 -7.58
C GLY A 60 1.83 19.06 -6.35
N SER A 61 2.44 18.52 -5.30
CA SER A 61 2.71 19.29 -4.08
C SER A 61 3.66 20.46 -4.35
N ASP A 62 3.43 21.60 -3.68
CA ASP A 62 4.20 22.84 -3.87
C ASP A 62 5.71 22.68 -3.67
N GLY A 63 6.14 21.74 -2.84
CA GLY A 63 7.56 21.46 -2.62
C GLY A 63 8.14 20.38 -3.55
N GLU A 64 7.37 19.78 -4.45
CA GLU A 64 7.83 18.67 -5.28
C GLU A 64 8.43 19.14 -6.61
N ALA A 65 9.49 18.47 -7.07
CA ALA A 65 10.16 18.79 -8.32
C ALA A 65 9.46 18.19 -9.55
N LEU A 66 8.61 17.17 -9.36
CA LEU A 66 7.93 16.43 -10.42
C LEU A 66 6.43 16.37 -10.14
N SER A 67 5.62 16.63 -11.16
CA SER A 67 4.16 16.45 -11.09
C SER A 67 3.78 14.97 -10.92
N SER A 68 2.58 14.71 -10.43
CA SER A 68 2.05 13.34 -10.25
C SER A 68 2.08 12.53 -11.55
N LEU A 69 1.77 13.16 -12.69
CA LEU A 69 1.76 12.52 -14.00
C LEU A 69 3.18 12.22 -14.50
N GLN A 70 4.12 13.15 -14.32
CA GLN A 70 5.54 12.92 -14.63
C GLN A 70 6.10 11.75 -13.81
N GLN A 71 5.73 11.64 -12.53
CA GLN A 71 6.13 10.51 -11.70
C GLN A 71 5.51 9.19 -12.17
N ALA A 72 4.24 9.19 -12.57
CA ALA A 72 3.59 8.02 -13.15
C ALA A 72 4.32 7.58 -14.43
N LYS A 73 4.72 8.54 -15.27
CA LYS A 73 5.45 8.26 -16.50
C LYS A 73 6.86 7.72 -16.24
N LEU A 74 7.60 8.28 -15.29
CA LEU A 74 8.90 7.73 -14.88
C LEU A 74 8.79 6.28 -14.38
N ARG A 75 7.75 5.96 -13.62
CA ARG A 75 7.50 4.58 -13.17
C ARG A 75 7.17 3.65 -14.33
N GLU A 76 6.53 4.14 -15.39
CA GLU A 76 6.27 3.37 -16.59
C GLU A 76 7.58 3.10 -17.36
N ILE A 77 8.40 4.14 -17.55
CA ILE A 77 9.73 4.04 -18.15
C ILE A 77 10.59 3.04 -17.37
N ASP A 78 10.66 3.13 -16.04
CA ASP A 78 11.41 2.20 -15.20
C ASP A 78 10.93 0.75 -15.35
N LYS A 79 9.61 0.52 -15.48
CA LYS A 79 9.07 -0.83 -15.69
C LYS A 79 9.42 -1.35 -17.08
N LYS A 80 9.31 -0.50 -18.10
CA LYS A 80 9.66 -0.83 -19.48
C LYS A 80 11.15 -1.14 -19.60
N ALA A 81 12.01 -0.29 -19.05
CA ALA A 81 13.45 -0.48 -19.01
C ALA A 81 13.86 -1.78 -18.28
N ARG A 82 13.13 -2.16 -17.22
CA ARG A 82 13.35 -3.43 -16.49
C ARG A 82 12.71 -4.66 -17.16
N GLY A 83 12.14 -4.51 -18.35
CA GLY A 83 11.47 -5.60 -19.07
C GLY A 83 10.25 -6.18 -18.34
N LYS A 84 9.69 -5.47 -17.35
CA LYS A 84 8.53 -5.96 -16.60
C LYS A 84 7.28 -5.66 -17.43
N PRO A 85 6.46 -6.66 -17.79
CA PRO A 85 5.24 -6.40 -18.53
C PRO A 85 4.38 -5.42 -17.73
N THR A 86 3.99 -4.32 -18.36
CA THR A 86 3.00 -3.38 -17.84
C THR A 86 1.67 -4.11 -17.80
N ARG A 87 1.48 -4.94 -16.76
CA ARG A 87 0.18 -5.51 -16.45
C ARG A 87 -0.71 -4.31 -16.16
N GLY A 88 -1.57 -3.97 -17.13
CA GLY A 88 -2.63 -3.00 -16.96
C GLY A 88 -3.50 -3.37 -15.75
N PHE A 89 -4.52 -2.58 -15.46
CA PHE A 89 -5.47 -2.76 -14.34
C PHE A 89 -6.15 -4.14 -14.21
N GLN A 90 -5.77 -5.12 -15.04
CA GLN A 90 -6.15 -6.52 -15.01
C GLN A 90 -5.64 -7.23 -13.74
N ASN A 91 -6.56 -7.29 -12.78
CA ASN A 91 -6.75 -8.31 -11.75
C ASN A 91 -5.54 -8.59 -10.85
N ARG A 92 -5.25 -7.65 -9.94
CA ARG A 92 -4.71 -8.06 -8.64
C ARG A 92 -5.84 -8.76 -7.89
N LYS A 93 -5.76 -10.09 -7.77
CA LYS A 93 -6.59 -10.85 -6.82
C LYS A 93 -6.51 -10.13 -5.46
N PRO A 94 -7.63 -9.85 -4.77
CA PRO A 94 -7.58 -9.17 -3.49
C PRO A 94 -6.71 -9.99 -2.53
N MET A 95 -5.66 -9.34 -2.04
CA MET A 95 -4.69 -9.95 -1.13
C MET A 95 -5.43 -10.19 0.20
N GLY A 96 -5.99 -11.39 0.36
CA GLY A 96 -6.89 -11.71 1.47
C GLY A 96 -7.47 -13.13 1.44
N MET A 97 -7.48 -13.81 0.29
CA MET A 97 -7.89 -15.22 0.22
C MET A 97 -6.75 -16.14 0.65
N LYS A 98 -6.40 -16.13 1.94
CA LYS A 98 -5.50 -17.13 2.54
C LYS A 98 -6.24 -18.46 2.55
N ARG A 99 -5.82 -19.40 1.69
CA ARG A 99 -6.20 -20.82 1.81
C ARG A 99 -5.78 -21.27 3.20
N LYS A 100 -6.74 -21.69 4.04
CA LYS A 100 -6.43 -22.32 5.33
C LYS A 100 -5.59 -23.58 5.07
N PRO A 101 -4.49 -23.81 5.79
CA PRO A 101 -3.80 -25.10 5.73
C PRO A 101 -4.73 -26.21 6.25
N PRO A 102 -4.68 -27.43 5.70
CA PRO A 102 -5.49 -28.55 6.21
C PRO A 102 -5.08 -28.84 7.66
N LEU A 103 -6.07 -28.99 8.56
CA LEU A 103 -5.81 -29.49 9.89
C LEU A 103 -5.24 -30.91 9.75
N ARG A 104 -4.17 -31.17 10.48
CA ARG A 104 -3.55 -32.49 10.57
C ARG A 104 -4.40 -33.31 11.53
N ASP A 105 -5.07 -34.34 11.02
CA ASP A 105 -5.81 -35.30 11.82
C ASP A 105 -4.84 -35.94 12.82
N GLN A 106 -5.11 -35.73 14.10
CA GLN A 106 -4.41 -36.39 15.19
C GLN A 106 -5.35 -37.50 15.67
N GLU A 107 -5.06 -38.74 15.27
CA GLU A 107 -5.79 -39.92 15.74
C GLU A 107 -5.62 -40.07 17.26
N PRO A 108 -6.70 -40.31 18.02
CA PRO A 108 -6.63 -40.67 19.42
C PRO A 108 -6.70 -42.19 19.55
N ASP A 109 -5.54 -42.85 19.67
CA ASP A 109 -5.47 -44.21 20.17
C ASP A 109 -4.74 -44.24 21.52
N ASP A 110 -5.24 -45.09 22.42
CA ASP A 110 -4.79 -45.46 23.76
C ASP A 110 -5.43 -44.78 25.01
N MET A 111 -6.68 -45.21 25.29
CA MET A 111 -7.22 -45.79 26.57
C MET A 111 -7.30 -44.95 27.88
N PRO A 112 -8.13 -45.30 28.92
CA PRO A 112 -9.30 -46.21 29.05
C PRO A 112 -10.61 -45.57 29.64
N ASP A 113 -11.77 -46.23 29.48
CA ASP A 113 -13.10 -45.96 30.12
C ASP A 113 -13.20 -46.50 31.59
N PRO A 114 -14.27 -46.25 32.37
CA PRO A 114 -14.86 -44.99 32.89
C PRO A 114 -14.96 -45.02 34.45
N PRO A 115 -15.42 -43.94 35.12
CA PRO A 115 -16.52 -44.19 36.07
C PRO A 115 -17.68 -43.19 35.92
N ASP A 116 -18.90 -43.74 36.03
CA ASP A 116 -20.18 -43.05 36.11
C ASP A 116 -20.17 -41.91 37.13
N ALA A 117 -20.54 -40.70 36.69
CA ALA A 117 -21.45 -39.78 37.40
C ALA A 117 -21.52 -38.45 36.63
N GLU A 118 -22.66 -38.24 35.97
CA GLU A 118 -23.51 -37.06 36.18
C GLU A 118 -22.76 -35.75 36.47
N ASP A 119 -22.57 -34.92 35.44
CA ASP A 119 -22.99 -33.50 35.38
C ASP A 119 -22.15 -32.77 34.33
N ALA A 120 -22.58 -32.86 33.06
CA ALA A 120 -21.98 -32.07 31.99
C ALA A 120 -22.49 -30.61 32.10
N PRO A 121 -21.63 -29.59 32.31
CA PRO A 121 -22.11 -28.22 32.20
C PRO A 121 -22.53 -27.99 30.75
N LEU A 122 -23.84 -27.75 30.59
CA LEU A 122 -24.50 -27.40 29.33
C LEU A 122 -23.63 -26.41 28.54
N SER A 123 -23.18 -26.84 27.38
CA SER A 123 -22.48 -25.98 26.43
C SER A 123 -23.34 -24.72 26.18
N PRO A 124 -22.80 -23.50 26.35
CA PRO A 124 -23.58 -22.29 26.10
C PRO A 124 -24.04 -22.28 24.63
N PRO A 125 -25.28 -21.85 24.34
CA PRO A 125 -25.80 -21.89 22.97
C PRO A 125 -24.90 -21.08 22.05
N ALA A 126 -24.50 -21.71 20.95
CA ALA A 126 -23.68 -21.07 19.92
C ALA A 126 -24.40 -19.81 19.41
N ARG A 127 -23.80 -18.64 19.64
CA ARG A 127 -24.35 -17.36 19.17
C ARG A 127 -24.46 -17.41 17.65
N SER A 128 -25.69 -17.37 17.15
CA SER A 128 -25.97 -17.29 15.72
C SER A 128 -25.40 -15.99 15.15
N LYS A 129 -24.83 -16.09 13.94
CA LYS A 129 -24.32 -14.92 13.23
C LYS A 129 -25.51 -14.03 12.83
N PRO A 130 -25.39 -12.70 12.89
CA PRO A 130 -26.47 -11.81 12.50
C PRO A 130 -26.81 -12.00 11.02
N ALA A 131 -28.10 -12.15 10.73
CA ALA A 131 -28.61 -12.21 9.36
C ALA A 131 -28.41 -10.86 8.67
N LEU A 132 -27.91 -10.87 7.44
CA LEU A 132 -27.84 -9.67 6.61
C LEU A 132 -29.26 -9.32 6.13
N VAL A 133 -29.75 -8.16 6.56
CA VAL A 133 -31.05 -7.63 6.12
C VAL A 133 -30.84 -6.51 5.08
N PRO A 134 -31.70 -6.42 4.05
CA PRO A 134 -31.64 -5.34 3.07
C PRO A 134 -31.97 -3.99 3.73
N ALA A 135 -31.31 -2.92 3.29
CA ALA A 135 -31.44 -1.60 3.91
C ALA A 135 -32.87 -1.03 3.88
N SER A 136 -33.72 -1.49 2.96
CA SER A 136 -35.12 -1.10 2.85
C SER A 136 -36.02 -1.64 3.97
N SER A 137 -35.60 -2.69 4.69
CA SER A 137 -36.38 -3.24 5.81
C SER A 137 -36.02 -2.62 7.16
N LEU A 138 -35.08 -1.68 7.20
CA LEU A 138 -34.69 -0.97 8.42
C LEU A 138 -35.54 0.29 8.58
N SER A 139 -36.27 0.38 9.69
CA SER A 139 -36.99 1.60 10.08
C SER A 139 -35.99 2.76 10.28
N PRO A 140 -36.29 3.99 9.84
CA PRO A 140 -35.44 5.14 10.09
C PRO A 140 -35.15 5.30 11.60
N PRO A 141 -33.90 5.58 12.01
CA PRO A 141 -33.59 5.79 13.40
C PRO A 141 -34.25 7.08 13.92
N GLU A 142 -34.98 6.95 15.04
CA GLU A 142 -35.57 8.09 15.76
C GLU A 142 -34.49 9.15 16.08
N PRO A 143 -34.77 10.45 15.85
CA PRO A 143 -33.83 11.52 16.10
C PRO A 143 -33.55 11.63 17.61
N GLY A 144 -32.41 11.10 18.06
CA GLY A 144 -31.97 11.16 19.46
C GLY A 144 -31.28 9.89 19.98
N LYS A 145 -31.42 8.75 19.30
CA LYS A 145 -30.79 7.46 19.71
C LYS A 145 -29.54 7.11 18.89
N ILE A 146 -28.72 8.10 18.53
CA ILE A 146 -27.43 7.84 17.86
C ILE A 146 -26.38 7.64 18.95
N THR A 147 -26.13 6.39 19.33
CA THR A 147 -25.01 6.05 20.22
C THR A 147 -23.69 6.27 19.47
N ARG A 148 -22.93 7.33 19.81
CA ARG A 148 -21.58 7.50 19.25
C ARG A 148 -20.71 6.34 19.70
N LEU A 149 -20.12 5.64 18.74
CA LEU A 149 -19.09 4.64 19.00
C LEU A 149 -17.93 5.33 19.73
N ARG A 150 -17.65 4.94 20.98
CA ARG A 150 -16.55 5.51 21.77
C ARG A 150 -15.23 5.19 21.07
N GLN A 151 -14.68 6.15 20.35
CA GLN A 151 -13.35 6.06 19.79
C GLN A 151 -12.35 6.27 20.94
N THR A 152 -11.86 5.18 21.52
CA THR A 152 -10.72 5.24 22.44
C THR A 152 -9.49 5.67 21.66
N LYS A 153 -8.94 6.84 21.97
CA LYS A 153 -7.71 7.33 21.34
C LYS A 153 -6.56 6.35 21.67
N PRO A 154 -5.75 5.95 20.68
CA PRO A 154 -4.61 5.08 20.95
C PRO A 154 -3.60 5.81 21.86
N LYS A 155 -3.15 5.15 22.92
CA LYS A 155 -2.12 5.67 23.84
C LYS A 155 -0.78 5.10 23.42
N LEU A 156 0.13 5.97 22.98
CA LEU A 156 1.47 5.58 22.55
C LEU A 156 2.32 5.35 23.80
N THR A 157 2.70 4.11 24.06
CA THR A 157 3.64 3.75 25.13
C THR A 157 5.04 3.61 24.53
N VAL A 158 6.00 4.32 25.12
CA VAL A 158 7.43 4.20 24.77
C VAL A 158 7.92 2.86 25.31
N ILE A 159 8.38 1.98 24.41
CA ILE A 159 9.02 0.72 24.79
C ILE A 159 10.48 1.05 25.13
N GLU A 160 10.83 0.91 26.40
CA GLU A 160 12.19 1.11 26.88
C GLU A 160 13.07 -0.05 26.37
N GLY A 161 14.11 0.27 25.57
CA GLY A 161 15.07 -0.71 25.05
C GLY A 161 15.34 -0.66 23.53
N GLY A 162 14.66 0.20 22.77
CA GLY A 162 14.76 0.28 21.31
C GLY A 162 15.96 1.04 20.74
N SER A 163 17.20 0.75 21.18
CA SER A 163 18.41 1.19 20.46
C SER A 163 19.70 0.59 21.04
N LYS A 164 20.00 -0.66 20.67
CA LYS A 164 21.38 -1.15 20.65
C LYS A 164 21.72 -1.56 19.23
N LYS A 165 22.29 -0.62 18.48
CA LYS A 165 22.91 -0.84 17.18
C LYS A 165 24.17 -1.68 17.44
N THR A 166 24.07 -2.99 17.27
CA THR A 166 25.23 -3.87 17.26
C THR A 166 25.97 -3.61 15.95
N GLU A 167 27.11 -2.94 16.06
CA GLU A 167 28.12 -2.81 15.03
C GLU A 167 28.82 -4.18 14.91
N ASN A 168 28.83 -4.75 13.71
CA ASN A 168 29.65 -5.89 13.31
C ASN A 168 29.94 -5.72 11.82
#